data_AF-A0A8S8XXS6-F1
#
_entry.id   AF-A0A8S8XXS6-F1
#
_cell.length_a   1.000
_cell.length_b   1.000
_cell.length_c   1.000
_cell.angle_alpha   90.00
_cell.angle_beta   90.00
_cell.angle_gamma   90.00
#
_symmetry.space_group_name_H-M   'P 1'
#
loop_
_entity.id
_entity.type
_entity.pdbx_description
1 polymer ?
#
loop_
_entity_poly.entity_id
_entity_poly.type
_entity_poly.pdbx_seq_one_letter_code
_entity_poly.pdbx_strand_id
1 'polypeptide(L)'
;MAKKDTYLALLRRGIDETTAMQLADAGLKIGDLKKIDQTMLVENYGLKPDIADGVLEIIKAGPQSHGKERFLSKVLAPERKQESKIEEIRFQRERRDVLAELAEQKERLKIAKVESFRAQKLVMNRLGKTVELIVA
;
A
#
# COMPACT_ATOMS: atom_id res chain seq x y z
N MET A 1 -36.76 2.53 -15.77
CA MET A 1 -35.98 2.93 -14.58
C MET A 1 -35.17 1.75 -14.02
N ALA A 2 -35.79 0.60 -13.72
CA ALA A 2 -35.11 -0.58 -13.15
C ALA A 2 -33.85 -1.08 -13.90
N LYS A 3 -33.87 -1.13 -15.24
CA LYS A 3 -32.74 -1.62 -16.05
C LYS A 3 -31.43 -0.85 -15.84
N LYS A 4 -31.53 0.48 -15.75
CA LYS A 4 -30.36 1.36 -15.59
C LYS A 4 -29.75 1.22 -14.19
N ASP A 5 -30.61 1.05 -13.18
CA ASP A 5 -30.20 0.90 -11.78
C ASP A 5 -29.54 -0.46 -11.52
N THR A 6 -30.06 -1.54 -12.11
CA THR A 6 -29.42 -2.87 -12.05
C THR A 6 -28.11 -2.92 -12.81
N TYR A 7 -28.07 -2.38 -14.03
CA TYR A 7 -26.84 -2.29 -14.82
C TYR A 7 -25.73 -1.55 -14.04
N LEU A 8 -26.03 -0.33 -13.56
CA LEU A 8 -25.07 0.47 -12.80
C LEU A 8 -24.60 -0.23 -11.52
N ALA A 9 -25.49 -0.97 -10.86
CA ALA A 9 -25.14 -1.67 -9.63
C ALA A 9 -24.27 -2.91 -9.87
N LEU A 10 -24.46 -3.61 -11.01
CA LEU A 10 -23.58 -4.72 -11.41
C LEU A 10 -22.20 -4.20 -11.82
N LEU A 11 -22.12 -3.10 -12.58
CA LEU A 11 -20.87 -2.44 -12.92
C LEU A 11 -20.09 -1.95 -11.70
N ARG A 12 -20.79 -1.30 -10.75
CA ARG A 12 -20.18 -0.83 -9.49
C ARG A 12 -19.58 -1.96 -8.66
N ARG A 13 -20.02 -3.20 -8.89
CA ARG A 13 -19.53 -4.40 -8.22
C ARG A 13 -18.42 -5.12 -8.99
N GLY A 14 -18.06 -4.65 -10.18
CA GLY A 14 -16.95 -5.20 -10.97
C GLY A 14 -17.35 -6.34 -11.91
N ILE A 15 -18.63 -6.45 -12.27
CA ILE A 15 -19.09 -7.35 -13.32
C ILE A 15 -18.85 -6.70 -14.69
N ASP A 16 -18.43 -7.49 -15.67
CA ASP A 16 -18.21 -7.07 -17.06
C ASP A 16 -19.47 -6.38 -17.64
N GLU A 17 -19.26 -5.36 -18.48
CA GLU A 17 -20.33 -4.58 -19.12
C GLU A 17 -21.29 -5.46 -19.92
N THR A 18 -20.76 -6.46 -20.61
CA THR A 18 -21.55 -7.38 -21.44
C THR A 18 -22.48 -8.25 -20.61
N THR A 19 -21.96 -8.84 -19.53
CA THR A 19 -22.71 -9.64 -18.55
C THR A 19 -23.71 -8.80 -17.77
N ALA A 20 -23.30 -7.60 -17.36
CA ALA A 20 -24.18 -6.66 -16.66
C ALA A 20 -25.34 -6.21 -17.54
N MET A 21 -25.11 -6.00 -18.84
CA MET A 21 -26.14 -5.64 -19.81
C MET A 21 -27.13 -6.79 -20.01
N GLN A 22 -26.65 -8.02 -20.20
CA GLN A 22 -27.51 -9.21 -20.34
C GLN A 22 -28.41 -9.43 -19.11
N LEU A 23 -27.86 -9.33 -17.91
CA LEU A 23 -28.61 -9.49 -16.66
C LEU A 23 -29.59 -8.32 -16.42
N ALA A 24 -29.22 -7.10 -16.81
CA ALA A 24 -30.11 -5.95 -16.73
C ALA A 24 -31.25 -6.02 -17.76
N ASP A 25 -30.98 -6.53 -18.96
CA ASP A 25 -31.97 -6.72 -20.02
C ASP A 25 -32.95 -7.85 -19.71
N ALA A 26 -32.49 -8.89 -19.02
CA ALA A 26 -33.33 -9.91 -18.39
C ALA A 26 -34.26 -9.37 -17.29
N GLY A 27 -34.11 -8.10 -16.88
CA GLY A 27 -34.96 -7.48 -15.86
C GLY A 27 -34.68 -7.96 -14.44
N LEU A 28 -33.60 -8.69 -14.22
CA LEU A 28 -33.21 -9.21 -12.91
C LEU A 28 -32.77 -8.09 -11.98
N LYS A 29 -33.39 -8.01 -10.80
CA LYS A 29 -32.92 -7.13 -9.74
C LYS A 29 -31.82 -7.81 -8.94
N ILE A 30 -30.98 -7.00 -8.30
CA ILE A 30 -29.96 -7.48 -7.35
C ILE A 30 -30.55 -8.41 -6.28
N GLY A 31 -31.77 -8.12 -5.81
CA GLY A 31 -32.44 -8.93 -4.81
C GLY A 31 -32.84 -10.31 -5.32
N ASP A 32 -33.11 -10.42 -6.62
CA ASP A 32 -33.50 -11.68 -7.27
C ASP A 32 -32.25 -12.49 -7.62
N LEU A 33 -31.17 -11.83 -8.06
CA LEU A 33 -29.86 -12.48 -8.29
C LEU A 33 -29.27 -13.12 -7.03
N LYS A 34 -29.66 -12.69 -5.83
CA LYS A 34 -29.26 -13.34 -4.57
C LYS A 34 -29.96 -14.68 -4.33
N LYS A 35 -31.07 -14.94 -5.02
CA LYS A 35 -31.93 -16.12 -4.85
C LYS A 35 -31.78 -17.13 -5.99
N ILE A 36 -30.97 -16.80 -7.00
CA ILE A 36 -30.76 -17.60 -8.20
C ILE A 36 -29.47 -18.42 -8.02
N ASP A 37 -29.52 -19.69 -8.41
CA ASP A 37 -28.38 -20.60 -8.37
C ASP A 37 -27.56 -20.58 -9.68
N GLN A 38 -26.32 -21.07 -9.62
CA GLN A 38 -25.38 -21.09 -10.75
C GLN A 38 -25.97 -21.79 -11.98
N THR A 39 -26.66 -22.92 -11.78
CA THR A 39 -27.35 -23.67 -12.82
C THR A 39 -28.41 -22.83 -13.52
N MET A 40 -29.19 -22.06 -12.78
CA MET A 40 -30.19 -21.17 -13.35
C MET A 40 -29.58 -20.00 -14.14
N LEU A 41 -28.38 -19.53 -13.77
CA LEU A 41 -27.63 -18.51 -14.51
C LEU A 41 -27.08 -19.03 -15.84
N VAL A 42 -26.60 -20.28 -15.86
CA VAL A 42 -26.08 -20.93 -17.06
C VAL A 42 -27.21 -21.30 -18.02
N GLU A 43 -28.28 -21.93 -17.51
CA GLU A 43 -29.37 -22.46 -18.34
C GLU A 43 -30.32 -21.38 -18.87
N ASN A 44 -30.70 -20.40 -18.03
CA ASN A 44 -31.70 -19.41 -18.43
C ASN A 44 -31.11 -18.14 -19.06
N TYR A 45 -29.84 -17.84 -18.78
CA TYR A 45 -29.19 -16.61 -19.23
C TYR A 45 -27.94 -16.86 -20.09
N GLY A 46 -27.63 -18.12 -20.39
CA GLY A 46 -26.54 -18.49 -21.31
C GLY A 46 -25.15 -18.09 -20.82
N LEU A 47 -24.98 -17.89 -19.50
CA LEU A 47 -23.72 -17.49 -18.91
C LEU A 47 -22.75 -18.67 -18.88
N LYS A 48 -21.47 -18.41 -19.14
CA LYS A 48 -20.42 -19.41 -18.89
C LYS A 48 -20.38 -19.73 -17.38
N PRO A 49 -20.12 -20.98 -16.98
CA PRO A 49 -20.10 -21.39 -15.57
C PRO A 49 -19.14 -20.55 -14.72
N ASP A 50 -17.95 -20.23 -15.26
CA ASP A 50 -16.95 -19.38 -14.61
C ASP A 50 -17.45 -17.94 -14.34
N ILE A 51 -18.26 -17.40 -15.25
CA ILE A 51 -18.83 -16.05 -15.13
C ILE A 51 -19.99 -16.07 -14.14
N ALA A 52 -20.81 -17.13 -14.15
CA ALA A 52 -21.89 -17.30 -13.20
C ALA A 52 -21.37 -17.39 -11.75
N ASP A 53 -20.26 -18.10 -11.52
CA ASP A 53 -19.59 -18.15 -10.22
C ASP A 53 -19.07 -16.79 -9.78
N GLY A 54 -18.37 -16.08 -10.66
CA GLY A 54 -17.89 -14.73 -10.39
C GLY A 54 -19.02 -13.76 -10.03
N VAL A 55 -20.15 -13.83 -10.75
CA VAL A 55 -21.33 -13.01 -10.46
C VAL A 55 -21.92 -13.37 -9.08
N LEU A 56 -22.04 -14.64 -8.74
CA LEU A 56 -22.56 -15.09 -7.44
C LEU A 56 -21.65 -14.67 -6.28
N GLU A 57 -20.33 -14.81 -6.41
CA GLU A 57 -19.37 -14.36 -5.41
C GLU A 57 -19.45 -12.86 -5.17
N ILE A 58 -19.49 -12.08 -6.25
CA ILE A 58 -19.58 -10.62 -6.21
C ILE A 58 -20.90 -10.16 -5.56
N ILE A 59 -22.01 -10.87 -5.81
CA ILE A 59 -23.31 -10.55 -5.23
C ILE A 59 -23.40 -10.95 -3.76
N LYS A 60 -22.79 -12.09 -3.36
CA LYS A 60 -22.66 -12.52 -1.96
C LYS A 60 -21.77 -11.57 -1.15
N ALA A 61 -20.72 -11.01 -1.75
CA ALA A 61 -19.80 -10.07 -1.12
C ALA A 61 -20.45 -8.72 -0.71
N GLY A 62 -21.63 -8.39 -1.25
CA GLY A 62 -22.43 -7.22 -0.87
C GLY A 62 -21.96 -5.89 -1.48
N PRO A 63 -22.71 -4.79 -1.28
CA PRO A 63 -22.32 -3.46 -1.75
C PRO A 63 -21.13 -2.93 -0.94
N GLN A 64 -19.94 -2.90 -1.54
CA GLN A 64 -18.75 -2.32 -0.89
C GLN A 64 -18.45 -0.93 -1.46
N SER A 65 -18.46 0.08 -0.60
CA SER A 65 -18.32 1.51 -0.93
C SER A 65 -16.97 1.90 -1.58
N HIS A 66 -15.96 1.03 -1.49
CA HIS A 66 -14.59 1.33 -1.93
C HIS A 66 -14.07 0.35 -3.01
N GLY A 67 -14.92 -0.11 -3.92
CA GLY A 67 -14.50 -0.99 -5.02
C GLY A 67 -13.42 -0.35 -5.92
N LYS A 68 -13.54 0.95 -6.20
CA LYS A 68 -12.62 1.70 -7.08
C LYS A 68 -11.26 1.96 -6.42
N GLU A 69 -11.25 2.29 -5.13
CA GLU A 69 -10.02 2.48 -4.35
C GLU A 69 -9.28 1.16 -4.10
N ARG A 70 -9.99 0.04 -3.95
CA ARG A 70 -9.39 -1.29 -3.89
C ARG A 70 -8.84 -1.75 -5.23
N PHE A 71 -9.56 -1.54 -6.33
CA PHE A 71 -9.07 -1.84 -7.66
C PHE A 71 -7.79 -1.04 -7.96
N LEU A 72 -7.78 0.26 -7.68
CA LEU A 72 -6.59 1.08 -7.79
C LEU A 72 -5.47 0.60 -6.87
N SER A 73 -5.77 0.27 -5.61
CA SER A 73 -4.77 -0.29 -4.68
C SER A 73 -4.21 -1.63 -5.15
N LYS A 74 -5.01 -2.48 -5.81
CA LYS A 74 -4.60 -3.79 -6.31
C LYS A 74 -3.81 -3.72 -7.62
N VAL A 75 -4.09 -2.72 -8.45
CA VAL A 75 -3.43 -2.52 -9.77
C VAL A 75 -2.15 -1.69 -9.65
N LEU A 76 -2.12 -0.68 -8.77
CA LEU A 76 -0.96 0.20 -8.57
C LEU A 76 0.02 -0.32 -7.52
N ALA A 77 -0.44 -1.05 -6.50
CA ALA A 77 0.48 -1.63 -5.54
C ALA A 77 1.07 -2.93 -6.10
N PRO A 78 2.40 -3.09 -6.18
CA PRO A 78 2.98 -4.41 -6.34
C PRO A 78 2.48 -5.29 -5.20
N GLU A 79 2.14 -6.56 -5.48
CA GLU A 79 1.60 -7.48 -4.48
C GLU A 79 2.42 -7.41 -3.19
N ARG A 80 1.89 -6.72 -2.17
CA ARG A 80 2.47 -6.78 -0.85
C ARG A 80 2.07 -8.14 -0.30
N LYS A 81 3.05 -9.03 -0.17
CA LYS A 81 2.93 -10.19 0.72
C LYS A 81 2.28 -9.70 2.01
N GLN A 82 1.27 -10.42 2.50
CA GLN A 82 0.77 -10.16 3.85
C GLN A 82 1.94 -10.36 4.80
N GLU A 83 2.62 -9.26 5.14
CA GLU A 83 3.70 -9.30 6.11
C GLU A 83 3.07 -9.75 7.42
N SER A 84 3.59 -10.85 7.93
CA SER A 84 3.15 -11.35 9.21
C SER A 84 3.39 -10.26 10.25
N LYS A 85 2.47 -10.06 11.18
CA LYS A 85 2.58 -9.06 12.26
C LYS A 85 3.93 -9.14 13.01
N ILE A 86 4.60 -10.29 12.93
CA ILE A 86 5.92 -10.57 13.47
C ILE A 86 7.04 -9.91 12.65
N GLU A 87 6.98 -9.96 11.33
CA GLU A 87 7.97 -9.34 10.43
C GLU A 87 7.93 -7.82 10.55
N GLU A 88 6.74 -7.23 10.64
CA GLU A 88 6.57 -5.79 10.81
C GLU A 88 7.17 -5.31 12.16
N ILE A 89 6.95 -6.07 13.24
CA ILE A 89 7.56 -5.78 14.55
C ILE A 89 9.08 -5.92 14.50
N ARG A 90 9.62 -6.93 13.81
CA ARG A 90 11.07 -7.12 13.64
C ARG A 90 11.68 -5.97 12.85
N PHE A 91 11.05 -5.58 11.76
CA PHE A 91 11.48 -4.47 10.92
C PHE A 91 11.46 -3.12 11.66
N GLN A 92 10.45 -2.89 12.50
CA GLN A 92 10.38 -1.71 13.38
C GLN A 92 11.52 -1.67 14.40
N ARG A 93 11.94 -2.83 14.94
CA ARG A 93 13.09 -2.93 15.85
C ARG A 93 14.40 -2.65 15.13
N GLU A 94 14.62 -3.28 13.98
CA GLU A 94 15.81 -3.05 13.15
C GLU A 94 15.96 -1.57 12.77
N ARG A 95 14.87 -0.91 12.37
CA ARG A 95 14.88 0.54 12.12
C ARG A 95 15.29 1.37 13.33
N ARG A 96 14.81 1.00 14.52
CA ARG A 96 15.15 1.70 15.76
C ARG A 96 16.63 1.53 16.11
N ASP A 97 17.15 0.33 15.94
CA ASP A 97 18.55 0.01 16.23
C ASP A 97 19.49 0.75 15.28
N VAL A 98 19.18 0.78 13.98
CA VAL A 98 19.95 1.55 12.98
C VAL A 98 19.95 3.05 13.28
N LEU A 99 18.81 3.60 13.71
CA LEU A 99 18.74 5.02 14.08
C LEU A 99 19.56 5.33 15.35
N ALA A 100 19.58 4.42 16.32
CA ALA A 100 20.39 4.56 17.52
C ALA A 100 21.89 4.51 17.19
N GLU A 101 22.30 3.57 16.33
CA GLU A 101 23.70 3.44 15.90
C GLU A 101 24.17 4.69 15.12
N LEU A 102 23.34 5.20 14.21
CA LEU A 102 23.64 6.44 13.48
C LEU A 102 23.76 7.66 14.41
N ALA A 103 22.95 7.73 15.47
CA ALA A 103 23.05 8.80 16.46
C ALA A 103 24.36 8.72 17.25
N GLU A 104 24.77 7.51 17.66
CA GLU A 104 26.03 7.30 18.38
C GLU A 104 27.24 7.65 17.51
N GLN A 105 27.25 7.21 16.24
CA GLN A 105 28.32 7.54 15.29
C GLN A 105 28.43 9.05 15.05
N LYS A 106 27.30 9.76 14.94
CA LYS A 106 27.30 11.23 14.82
C LYS A 106 27.92 11.92 16.03
N GLU A 107 27.62 11.45 17.24
CA GLU A 107 28.19 12.05 18.45
C GLU A 107 29.69 11.77 18.56
N ARG A 108 30.15 10.56 18.21
CA ARG A 108 31.59 10.25 18.13
C ARG A 108 32.32 11.15 17.14
N LEU A 109 31.77 11.37 15.95
CA LEU A 109 32.36 12.26 14.94
C LEU A 109 32.43 13.71 15.43
N LYS A 110 31.40 14.17 16.16
CA LYS A 110 31.37 15.52 16.74
C LYS A 110 32.46 15.70 17.78
N ILE A 111 32.66 14.74 18.67
CA ILE A 111 33.72 14.78 19.70
C ILE A 111 35.09 14.78 19.02
N ALA A 112 35.34 13.86 18.07
CA ALA A 112 36.61 13.79 17.34
C ALA A 112 36.91 15.10 16.57
N LYS A 113 35.89 15.73 16.00
CA LYS A 113 36.03 17.04 15.34
C LYS A 113 36.40 18.13 16.36
N VAL A 114 35.76 18.17 17.53
CA VAL A 114 36.11 19.16 18.57
C VAL A 114 37.53 18.93 19.11
N GLU A 115 37.93 17.67 19.33
CA GLU A 115 39.26 17.32 19.79
C GLU A 115 40.35 17.66 18.77
N SER A 116 40.14 17.35 17.48
CA SER A 116 41.07 17.74 16.42
C SER A 116 41.21 19.26 16.30
N PHE A 117 40.12 20.03 16.42
CA PHE A 117 40.20 21.49 16.48
C PHE A 117 40.96 22.00 17.70
N ARG A 118 40.75 21.40 18.89
CA ARG A 118 41.51 21.76 20.11
C ARG A 118 43.00 21.45 19.95
N ALA A 119 43.34 20.31 19.37
CA ALA A 119 44.73 19.92 19.09
C ALA A 119 45.39 20.89 18.11
N GLN A 120 44.72 21.21 16.99
CA GLN A 120 45.22 22.20 16.02
C GLN A 120 45.42 23.58 16.65
N LYS A 121 44.46 24.06 17.46
CA LYS A 121 44.58 25.34 18.17
C LYS A 121 45.78 25.36 19.13
N LEU A 122 46.04 24.26 19.83
CA LEU A 122 47.18 24.15 20.74
C LEU A 122 48.52 24.20 19.98
N VAL A 123 48.61 23.55 18.82
CA VAL A 123 49.77 23.63 17.92
C VAL A 123 49.94 25.08 17.42
N MET A 124 48.87 25.72 16.97
CA MET A 124 48.91 27.10 16.46
C MET A 124 49.35 28.10 17.54
N ASN A 125 48.88 27.93 18.78
CA ASN A 125 49.31 28.76 19.91
C ASN A 125 50.80 28.59 20.24
N ARG A 126 51.34 27.36 20.14
CA ARG A 126 52.77 27.11 20.34
C ARG A 126 53.61 27.76 19.23
N LEU A 127 53.16 27.64 17.97
CA LEU A 127 53.81 28.25 16.82
C LEU A 127 53.77 29.79 16.88
N GLY A 128 52.64 30.38 17.24
CA GLY A 128 52.51 31.83 17.41
C GLY A 128 53.47 32.38 18.45
N LYS A 129 53.56 31.73 19.63
CA LYS A 129 54.54 32.09 20.66
C LYS A 129 55.99 31.98 20.18
N THR A 130 56.33 30.96 19.40
CA THR A 130 57.69 30.85 18.84
C THR A 130 57.98 31.93 17.81
N VAL A 131 56.99 32.36 17.01
CA VAL A 131 57.18 33.46 16.05
C VAL A 131 57.37 34.79 16.78
N GLU A 132 56.57 35.07 17.82
CA GLU A 132 56.74 36.26 18.66
C GLU A 132 58.13 36.33 19.32
N LEU A 133 58.66 35.20 19.78
CA LEU A 133 60.01 35.12 20.36
C LEU A 133 61.15 35.29 19.34
N ILE A 134 60.88 35.07 18.04
CA ILE A 134 61.88 35.23 16.97
C ILE A 134 61.84 36.66 16.39
N VAL A 135 60.69 37.33 16.44
CA VAL A 135 60.48 38.68 15.90
C VAL A 135 60.76 39.78 16.93
N ALA A 136 60.73 39.46 18.24
CA ALA A 136 61.15 40.34 19.34
C ALA A 136 62.67 40.36 19.54
#